data_AF-A0A7C4W3T5-F1
#
_entry.id   AF-A0A7C4W3T5-F1
#
_cell.length_a   1.000
_cell.length_b   1.000
_cell.length_c   1.000
_cell.angle_alpha   90.00
_cell.angle_beta   90.00
_cell.angle_gamma   90.00
#
_symmetry.space_group_name_H-M   'P 1'
#
loop_
_entity.id
_entity.type
_entity.pdbx_description
1 polymer ?
#
loop_
_entity_poly.entity_id
_entity_poly.type
_entity_poly.pdbx_seq_one_letter_code
_entity_poly.pdbx_strand_id
1 'polypeptide(L)'
;MEILRLKNKINLELIREHEKRRFAGYFYTGLAFSLITLLPTNACVVAACCAFGGDGISGIVKQFEKRLSAPSFIVVSFSLSVSFGTSWFPSLVATVLSCLADGKKFDDNFTIPIIAGLSYLFVDSFF
;
A
#
# COMPACT_ATOMS: atom_id res chain seq x y z
N MET A 1 -11.16 13.66 -25.33
CA MET A 1 -12.33 13.28 -24.49
C MET A 1 -13.64 13.73 -25.13
N GLU A 2 -13.79 15.01 -25.47
CA GLU A 2 -15.05 15.58 -26.00
C GLU A 2 -15.45 15.06 -27.40
N ILE A 3 -14.46 14.74 -28.25
CA ILE A 3 -14.68 14.15 -29.59
C ILE A 3 -15.25 12.72 -29.53
N LEU A 4 -14.95 11.96 -28.46
CA LEU A 4 -15.50 10.62 -28.23
C LEU A 4 -16.90 10.66 -27.60
N ARG A 5 -17.24 11.78 -26.95
CA ARG A 5 -18.56 12.09 -26.38
C ARG A 5 -19.64 12.17 -27.47
N LEU A 6 -19.31 12.78 -28.60
CA LEU A 6 -20.21 12.96 -29.76
C LEU A 6 -20.54 11.65 -30.50
N LYS A 7 -19.76 10.59 -30.29
CA LYS A 7 -19.94 9.30 -30.99
C LYS A 7 -20.83 8.29 -30.25
N ASN A 8 -21.42 8.64 -29.11
CA ASN A 8 -22.33 7.78 -28.32
C ASN A 8 -21.81 6.37 -27.98
N LYS A 9 -20.49 6.14 -28.10
CA LYS A 9 -19.85 4.82 -27.91
C LYS A 9 -19.42 4.54 -26.48
N ILE A 10 -19.54 5.52 -25.58
CA ILE A 10 -18.91 5.47 -24.26
C ILE A 10 -19.88 5.98 -23.20
N ASN A 11 -20.15 5.14 -22.21
CA ASN A 11 -20.98 5.50 -21.07
C ASN A 11 -20.18 6.40 -20.10
N LEU A 12 -20.39 7.71 -20.20
CA LEU A 12 -19.63 8.74 -19.48
C LEU A 12 -19.76 8.64 -17.97
N GLU A 13 -20.88 8.12 -17.48
CA GLU A 13 -21.17 8.01 -16.05
C GLU A 13 -20.27 6.95 -15.39
N LEU A 14 -20.10 5.80 -16.06
CA LEU A 14 -19.16 4.75 -15.67
C LEU A 14 -17.70 5.24 -15.70
N ILE A 15 -17.32 6.05 -16.70
CA ILE A 15 -15.96 6.64 -16.75
C ILE A 15 -15.77 7.63 -15.62
N ARG A 16 -16.76 8.46 -15.32
CA ARG A 16 -16.67 9.48 -14.27
C ARG A 16 -16.59 8.85 -12.88
N GLU A 17 -17.33 7.78 -12.62
CA GLU A 17 -17.18 7.00 -11.38
C GLU A 17 -15.81 6.31 -11.30
N HIS A 18 -15.31 5.78 -12.42
CA HIS A 18 -13.98 5.15 -12.48
C HIS A 18 -12.86 6.16 -12.23
N GLU A 19 -12.95 7.37 -12.81
CA GLU A 19 -12.04 8.48 -12.55
C GLU A 19 -12.12 8.95 -11.10
N LYS A 20 -13.32 9.07 -10.54
CA LYS A 20 -13.52 9.51 -9.14
C LYS A 20 -12.94 8.51 -8.14
N ARG A 21 -13.06 7.20 -8.40
CA ARG A 21 -12.42 6.16 -7.59
C ARG A 21 -10.89 6.19 -7.70
N ARG A 22 -10.33 6.38 -8.90
CA ARG A 22 -8.87 6.54 -9.07
C ARG A 22 -8.35 7.78 -8.35
N PHE A 23 -9.07 8.89 -8.45
CA PHE A 23 -8.70 10.14 -7.76
C PHE A 23 -8.65 9.94 -6.24
N ALA A 24 -9.64 9.25 -5.66
CA ALA A 24 -9.63 8.92 -4.24
C ALA A 24 -8.39 8.10 -3.85
N GLY A 25 -8.07 7.04 -4.61
CA GLY A 25 -6.87 6.23 -4.36
C GLY A 25 -5.57 7.04 -4.39
N TYR A 26 -5.39 7.90 -5.41
CA TYR A 26 -4.21 8.78 -5.48
C TYR A 26 -4.16 9.78 -4.34
N PHE A 27 -5.30 10.35 -3.95
CA PHE A 27 -5.39 11.27 -2.83
C PHE A 27 -5.02 10.59 -1.50
N TYR A 28 -5.56 9.39 -1.24
CA TYR A 28 -5.24 8.59 -0.07
C TYR A 28 -3.77 8.17 -0.02
N THR A 29 -3.22 7.75 -1.16
CA THR A 29 -1.79 7.46 -1.29
C THR A 29 -0.97 8.70 -0.94
N GLY A 30 -1.23 9.84 -1.58
CA GLY A 30 -0.50 11.08 -1.35
C GLY A 30 -0.59 11.55 0.10
N LEU A 31 -1.76 11.43 0.72
CA LEU A 31 -1.98 11.79 2.12
C LEU A 31 -1.22 10.86 3.06
N ALA A 32 -1.28 9.54 2.84
CA ALA A 32 -0.52 8.59 3.64
C ALA A 32 0.99 8.83 3.54
N PHE A 33 1.52 9.02 2.33
CA PHE A 33 2.93 9.31 2.11
C PHE A 33 3.35 10.64 2.75
N SER A 34 2.48 11.64 2.76
CA SER A 34 2.73 12.91 3.45
C SER A 34 2.75 12.78 4.98
N LEU A 35 2.02 11.81 5.54
CA LEU A 35 2.00 11.56 6.99
C LEU A 35 3.20 10.71 7.42
N ILE A 36 3.55 9.67 6.68
CA ILE A 36 4.67 8.78 7.06
C ILE A 36 6.04 9.47 6.93
N THR A 37 6.16 10.53 6.12
CA THR A 37 7.40 11.33 6.05
C THR A 37 7.69 12.12 7.33
N LEU A 38 6.69 12.27 8.20
CA LEU A 38 6.88 12.83 9.55
C LEU A 38 7.50 11.81 10.53
N LEU A 39 7.57 10.53 10.14
CA LEU A 39 8.16 9.46 10.94
C LEU A 39 9.68 9.35 10.69
N PRO A 40 10.43 8.67 11.58
CA PRO A 40 11.83 8.36 11.34
C PRO A 40 12.05 7.61 10.03
N THR A 41 13.22 7.82 9.41
CA THR A 41 13.56 7.30 8.08
C THR A 41 13.27 5.81 7.94
N ASN A 42 13.64 4.99 8.93
CA ASN A 42 13.43 3.55 8.87
C ASN A 42 11.94 3.18 8.83
N ALA A 43 11.10 3.84 9.63
CA ALA A 43 9.65 3.64 9.61
C ALA A 43 9.05 4.03 8.27
N CYS A 44 9.52 5.14 7.68
CA CYS A 44 9.09 5.58 6.35
C CYS A 44 9.51 4.59 5.25
N VAL A 45 10.72 4.03 5.33
CA VAL A 45 11.22 3.02 4.39
C VAL A 45 10.36 1.76 4.44
N VAL A 46 10.04 1.24 5.62
CA VAL A 46 9.17 0.06 5.75
C VAL A 46 7.77 0.34 5.22
N ALA A 47 7.21 1.51 5.53
CA ALA A 47 5.92 1.93 5.00
C ALA A 47 5.89 2.00 3.47
N ALA A 48 6.93 2.55 2.85
CA ALA A 48 7.07 2.59 1.40
C ALA A 48 7.22 1.18 0.80
N CYS A 49 8.00 0.30 1.44
CA CYS A 49 8.18 -1.08 0.99
C CYS A 49 6.86 -1.87 1.02
N CYS A 50 6.05 -1.72 2.08
CA CYS A 50 4.73 -2.33 2.17
C CYS A 50 3.77 -1.82 1.10
N ALA A 51 3.73 -0.50 0.89
CA ALA A 51 2.78 0.13 -0.03
C ALA A 51 3.12 -0.10 -1.52
N PHE A 52 4.40 -0.05 -1.91
CA PHE A 52 4.77 -0.21 -3.33
C PHE A 52 5.21 -1.62 -3.67
N GLY A 53 6.04 -2.22 -2.82
CA GLY A 53 6.55 -3.57 -3.04
C GLY A 53 5.48 -4.61 -2.69
N GLY A 54 5.08 -4.64 -1.42
CA GLY A 54 4.11 -5.59 -0.88
C GLY A 54 2.79 -5.58 -1.62
N ASP A 55 2.08 -4.46 -1.55
CA ASP A 55 0.73 -4.33 -2.13
C ASP A 55 0.76 -4.46 -3.66
N GLY A 56 1.76 -3.87 -4.32
CA GLY A 56 1.95 -3.99 -5.76
C GLY A 56 2.13 -5.44 -6.22
N ILE A 57 3.08 -6.18 -5.64
CA ILE A 57 3.33 -7.58 -6.02
C ILE A 57 2.18 -8.49 -5.58
N SER A 58 1.66 -8.30 -4.36
CA SER A 58 0.50 -9.04 -3.86
C SER A 58 -0.72 -8.88 -4.75
N GLY A 59 -0.99 -7.66 -5.22
CA GLY A 59 -2.07 -7.36 -6.15
C GLY A 59 -1.94 -8.09 -7.48
N ILE A 60 -0.72 -8.23 -8.02
CA ILE A 60 -0.45 -9.04 -9.22
C ILE A 60 -0.67 -10.52 -8.92
N VAL A 61 -0.07 -11.04 -7.85
CA VAL A 61 -0.17 -12.47 -7.47
C VAL A 61 -1.62 -12.87 -7.23
N LYS A 62 -2.42 -12.00 -6.61
CA LYS A 62 -3.85 -12.20 -6.34
C LYS A 62 -4.68 -12.44 -7.59
N GLN A 63 -4.24 -11.98 -8.77
CA GLN A 63 -4.90 -12.23 -10.05
C GLN A 63 -4.69 -13.68 -10.55
N PHE A 64 -3.60 -14.33 -10.13
CA PHE A 64 -3.26 -15.70 -10.53
C PHE A 64 -3.63 -16.71 -9.44
N GLU A 65 -3.22 -16.46 -8.19
CA GLU A 65 -3.42 -17.36 -7.07
C GLU A 65 -3.67 -16.57 -5.78
N LYS A 66 -4.94 -16.51 -5.36
CA LYS A 66 -5.37 -15.73 -4.19
C LYS A 66 -4.71 -16.20 -2.90
N ARG A 67 -4.38 -17.50 -2.78
CA ARG A 67 -3.74 -18.04 -1.56
C ARG A 67 -2.31 -17.53 -1.38
N LEU A 68 -1.63 -17.15 -2.46
CA LEU A 68 -0.25 -16.68 -2.43
C LEU A 68 -0.12 -15.16 -2.25
N SER A 69 -1.21 -14.41 -2.35
CA SER A 69 -1.23 -12.95 -2.17
C SER A 69 -0.62 -12.51 -0.83
N ALA A 70 -1.12 -13.02 0.30
CA ALA A 70 -0.58 -12.66 1.62
C ALA A 70 0.88 -13.10 1.84
N PRO A 71 1.29 -14.35 1.52
CA PRO A 71 2.70 -14.73 1.56
C PRO A 71 3.59 -13.84 0.69
N SER A 72 3.14 -13.50 -0.52
CA SER A 72 3.91 -12.64 -1.44
C SER A 72 4.07 -11.22 -0.90
N PHE A 73 3.02 -10.66 -0.27
CA PHE A 73 3.09 -9.36 0.39
C PHE A 73 4.17 -9.34 1.46
N ILE A 74 4.16 -10.32 2.36
CA ILE A 74 5.07 -10.38 3.52
C ILE A 74 6.50 -10.58 3.05
N VAL A 75 6.74 -11.56 2.18
CA VAL A 75 8.10 -11.89 1.69
C VAL A 75 8.71 -10.68 0.98
N VAL A 76 7.98 -10.08 0.04
CA VAL A 76 8.50 -8.93 -0.73
C VAL A 76 8.77 -7.73 0.17
N SER A 77 7.80 -7.34 1.00
CA SER A 77 7.92 -6.16 1.85
C SER A 77 9.05 -6.32 2.87
N PHE A 78 9.17 -7.51 3.47
CA PHE A 78 10.19 -7.81 4.45
C PHE A 78 11.59 -7.83 3.82
N SER A 79 11.75 -8.54 2.70
CA SER A 79 13.03 -8.61 1.99
C SER A 79 13.50 -7.23 1.52
N LEU A 80 12.60 -6.40 0.99
CA LEU A 80 12.95 -5.03 0.60
C LEU A 80 13.34 -4.19 1.80
N SER A 81 12.54 -4.20 2.87
CA SER A 81 12.81 -3.41 4.08
C SER A 81 14.20 -3.71 4.65
N VAL A 82 14.52 -5.00 4.86
CA VAL A 82 15.82 -5.42 5.38
C VAL A 82 16.96 -5.08 4.41
N SER A 83 16.73 -5.19 3.10
CA SER A 83 17.73 -4.79 2.09
C SER A 83 18.05 -3.29 2.12
N PHE A 84 17.09 -2.45 2.54
CA PHE A 84 17.29 -1.03 2.78
C PHE A 84 17.88 -0.69 4.16
N GLY A 85 18.29 -1.71 4.93
CA GLY A 85 19.01 -1.52 6.19
C GLY A 85 18.14 -1.34 7.43
N THR A 86 16.84 -1.65 7.35
CA THR A 86 15.95 -1.58 8.53
C THR A 86 16.09 -2.83 9.41
N SER A 87 15.91 -2.65 10.73
CA SER A 87 15.91 -3.73 11.72
C SER A 87 14.94 -4.87 11.36
N TRP A 88 15.46 -6.10 11.28
CA TRP A 88 14.69 -7.26 10.81
C TRP A 88 13.43 -7.53 11.66
N PHE A 89 13.52 -7.45 13.00
CA PHE A 89 12.39 -7.80 13.85
C PHE A 89 11.22 -6.80 13.76
N PRO A 90 11.42 -5.48 13.95
CA PRO A 90 10.37 -4.49 13.71
C PRO A 90 9.79 -4.54 12.28
N SER A 91 10.63 -4.74 11.26
CA SER A 91 10.17 -4.89 9.87
C SER A 91 9.27 -6.11 9.67
N LEU A 92 9.58 -7.25 10.31
CA LEU A 92 8.75 -8.44 10.22
C LEU A 92 7.37 -8.20 10.85
N VAL A 93 7.33 -7.61 12.04
CA VAL A 93 6.06 -7.30 12.72
C VAL A 93 5.23 -6.32 11.89
N ALA A 94 5.87 -5.28 11.36
CA ALA A 94 5.20 -4.26 10.56
C ALA A 94 4.58 -4.83 9.27
N THR A 95 5.31 -5.69 8.56
CA THR A 95 4.82 -6.31 7.32
C THR A 95 3.65 -7.26 7.58
N VAL A 96 3.70 -8.05 8.67
CA VAL A 96 2.59 -8.94 9.06
C VAL A 96 1.34 -8.13 9.43
N LEU A 97 1.48 -7.09 10.27
CA LEU A 97 0.34 -6.26 10.65
C LEU A 97 -0.28 -5.52 9.46
N SER A 98 0.55 -5.05 8.54
CA SER A 98 0.09 -4.39 7.31
C SER A 98 -0.65 -5.37 6.40
N CYS A 99 -0.13 -6.59 6.23
CA CYS A 99 -0.80 -7.65 5.49
C CYS A 99 -2.16 -8.03 6.11
N LEU A 100 -2.26 -8.02 7.44
CA LEU A 100 -3.52 -8.27 8.13
C LEU A 100 -4.53 -7.14 7.99
N ALA A 101 -4.09 -5.94 7.64
CA ALA A 101 -4.92 -4.76 7.46
C ALA A 101 -5.41 -4.58 6.01
N ASP A 102 -4.74 -5.23 5.04
CA ASP A 102 -5.16 -5.30 3.64
C ASP A 102 -6.65 -5.71 3.54
N GLY A 103 -7.47 -4.83 2.97
CA GLY A 103 -8.87 -5.02 2.66
C GLY A 103 -9.86 -4.90 3.84
N LYS A 104 -9.44 -4.44 5.03
CA LYS A 104 -10.32 -4.47 6.22
C LYS A 104 -11.07 -3.19 6.54
N LYS A 105 -10.43 -2.02 6.53
CA LYS A 105 -11.06 -0.74 6.94
C LYS A 105 -10.28 0.42 6.32
N PHE A 106 -10.93 1.19 5.44
CA PHE A 106 -10.37 2.26 4.59
C PHE A 106 -9.66 1.77 3.32
N ASP A 107 -9.34 2.73 2.44
CA ASP A 107 -8.60 2.48 1.21
C ASP A 107 -7.22 1.88 1.57
N ASP A 108 -6.87 0.77 0.93
CA ASP A 108 -5.63 0.02 1.20
C ASP A 108 -4.40 0.91 0.98
N ASN A 109 -4.51 1.87 0.04
CA ASN A 109 -3.48 2.87 -0.25
C ASN A 109 -3.21 3.83 0.91
N PHE A 110 -4.16 3.98 1.84
CA PHE A 110 -3.95 4.75 3.07
C PHE A 110 -3.49 3.85 4.22
N THR A 111 -4.18 2.73 4.38
CA THR A 111 -4.13 1.94 5.61
C THR A 111 -2.83 1.15 5.74
N ILE A 112 -2.36 0.55 4.64
CA ILE A 112 -1.13 -0.24 4.58
C ILE A 112 0.10 0.59 4.99
N PRO A 113 0.43 1.73 4.34
CA PRO A 113 1.62 2.51 4.70
C PRO A 113 1.54 3.08 6.13
N ILE A 114 0.36 3.52 6.58
CA ILE A 114 0.20 4.06 7.94
C ILE A 114 0.43 2.99 9.00
N ILE A 115 -0.17 1.81 8.85
CA ILE A 115 0.02 0.71 9.80
C ILE A 115 1.46 0.23 9.77
N ALA A 116 2.08 0.08 8.60
CA ALA A 116 3.47 -0.30 8.46
C ALA A 116 4.40 0.65 9.22
N GLY A 117 4.27 1.96 9.00
CA GLY A 117 5.11 2.97 9.63
C GLY A 117 4.92 3.04 11.15
N LEU A 118 3.67 3.06 11.62
CA LEU A 118 3.36 3.15 13.04
C LEU A 118 3.75 1.88 13.80
N SER A 119 3.50 0.71 13.23
CA SER A 119 3.86 -0.55 13.87
C SER A 119 5.38 -0.74 13.91
N TYR A 120 6.09 -0.36 12.86
CA TYR A 120 7.56 -0.35 12.88
C TYR A 120 8.06 0.57 13.99
N LEU A 121 7.62 1.83 14.01
CA LEU A 121 8.03 2.81 15.02
C LEU A 121 7.74 2.32 16.44
N PHE A 122 6.54 1.77 16.65
CA PHE A 122 6.14 1.25 17.96
C PHE A 122 7.07 0.13 18.42
N VAL A 123 7.35 -0.86 17.58
CA VAL A 123 8.20 -2.00 17.94
C VAL A 123 9.65 -1.56 18.10
N ASP A 124 10.17 -0.75 17.19
CA ASP A 124 11.55 -0.23 17.22
C ASP A 124 11.81 0.60 18.48
N SER A 125 10.80 1.24 19.07
CA SER A 125 10.94 1.99 20.33
C SER A 125 11.25 1.12 21.56
N PHE A 126 11.14 -0.21 21.46
CA PHE A 126 11.41 -1.15 22.55
C PHE A 126 12.75 -1.90 22.41
N PHE A 127 13.50 -1.70 21.33
CA PHE A 127 14.74 -2.43 21.01
C PHE A 127 15.87 -1.47 20.64
#